data_AF-A0A931F533-F1
#
_entry.id   AF-A0A931F533-F1
#
_cell.length_a   1.000
_cell.length_b   1.000
_cell.length_c   1.000
_cell.angle_alpha   90.00
_cell.angle_beta   90.00
_cell.angle_gamma   90.00
#
_symmetry.space_group_name_H-M   'P 1'
#
loop_
_entity.id
_entity.type
_entity.pdbx_description
1 polymer ?
#
loop_
_entity_poly.entity_id
_entity_poly.type
_entity_poly.pdbx_seq_one_letter_code
_entity_poly.pdbx_strand_id
1 'polypeptide(L)'
;MAGQDLDRLLAVLVRLGAVELTEETATLTPVAVNAVRRSLGEAAPGEPIYQIRVTLQESADPVIWRRLLVSPGITMERLHDILVAAMGWEDRHLHLFTVSGVLYGEASPEWDLDVLDEKKTSLPEVLAQAGAAIEYEYDLGDSWRHDIVLEEILTAEEGVRYPMLVDGAGACPPEDVGGIGGYEYFRLVLADPEHDEHDEYVRWAGLENAQEFDPARFAFEAARRALASAG
;
A
#
# COMPACT_ATOMS: atom_id res chain seq x y z
N MET A 1 8.28 -30.82 -23.55
CA MET A 1 8.91 -30.50 -22.26
C MET A 1 7.93 -29.81 -21.32
N ALA A 2 7.21 -28.76 -21.74
CA ALA A 2 6.23 -28.05 -20.89
C ALA A 2 5.17 -28.93 -20.16
N GLY A 3 4.65 -29.99 -20.79
CA GLY A 3 3.64 -30.86 -20.14
C GLY A 3 4.17 -31.66 -18.95
N GLN A 4 5.43 -32.13 -19.02
CA GLN A 4 6.04 -32.88 -17.91
C GLN A 4 6.36 -32.00 -16.71
N ASP A 5 6.67 -30.72 -16.95
CA ASP A 5 6.96 -29.76 -15.89
C ASP A 5 5.66 -29.33 -15.17
N LEU A 6 4.56 -29.17 -15.92
CA LEU A 6 3.24 -28.91 -15.33
C LEU A 6 2.75 -30.08 -14.47
N ASP A 7 2.86 -31.32 -14.97
CA ASP A 7 2.45 -32.52 -14.21
C ASP A 7 3.25 -32.67 -12.91
N ARG A 8 4.56 -32.37 -12.97
CA ARG A 8 5.43 -32.37 -11.78
C ARG A 8 5.02 -31.29 -10.78
N LEU A 9 4.70 -30.10 -11.25
CA LEU A 9 4.28 -28.97 -10.41
C LEU A 9 2.93 -29.26 -9.74
N LEU A 10 1.95 -29.76 -10.48
CA LEU A 10 0.65 -30.18 -9.93
C LEU A 10 0.81 -31.32 -8.92
N ALA A 11 1.66 -32.31 -9.19
CA ALA A 11 1.95 -33.38 -8.25
C ALA A 11 2.63 -32.89 -6.95
N VAL A 12 3.40 -31.79 -7.01
CA VAL A 12 3.93 -31.13 -5.79
C VAL A 12 2.79 -30.45 -5.03
N LEU A 13 1.94 -29.66 -5.70
CA LEU A 13 0.84 -28.95 -5.05
C LEU A 13 -0.19 -29.90 -4.41
N VAL A 14 -0.49 -31.04 -5.03
CA VAL A 14 -1.32 -32.09 -4.42
C VAL A 14 -0.67 -32.67 -3.17
N ARG A 15 0.64 -32.96 -3.22
CA ARG A 15 1.38 -33.46 -2.04
C ARG A 15 1.42 -32.46 -0.89
N LEU A 16 1.40 -31.17 -1.20
CA LEU A 16 1.30 -30.08 -0.22
C LEU A 16 -0.14 -29.86 0.27
N GLY A 17 -1.13 -30.59 -0.26
CA GLY A 17 -2.54 -30.40 0.07
C GLY A 17 -3.11 -29.07 -0.44
N ALA A 18 -2.43 -28.42 -1.38
CA ALA A 18 -2.82 -27.11 -1.89
C ALA A 18 -3.85 -27.20 -3.03
N VAL A 19 -3.83 -28.31 -3.78
CA VAL A 19 -4.69 -28.51 -4.94
C VAL A 19 -5.37 -29.89 -4.88
N GLU A 20 -6.66 -29.92 -5.18
CA GLU A 20 -7.41 -31.12 -5.53
C GLU A 20 -7.49 -31.24 -7.06
N LEU A 21 -7.11 -32.41 -7.58
CA LEU A 21 -7.14 -32.74 -9.00
C LEU A 21 -8.31 -33.67 -9.31
N THR A 22 -9.02 -33.35 -10.38
CA THR A 22 -9.94 -34.26 -11.08
C THR A 22 -9.39 -34.54 -12.48
N GLU A 23 -10.07 -35.38 -13.27
CA GLU A 23 -9.68 -35.62 -14.66
C GLU A 23 -9.75 -34.34 -15.54
N GLU A 24 -10.55 -33.35 -15.14
CA GLU A 24 -10.85 -32.16 -15.96
C GLU A 24 -10.35 -30.84 -15.35
N THR A 25 -10.11 -30.79 -14.04
CA THR A 25 -9.81 -29.53 -13.34
C THR A 25 -8.79 -29.69 -12.21
N ALA A 26 -8.08 -28.59 -11.93
CA ALA A 26 -7.28 -28.39 -10.74
C ALA A 26 -7.89 -27.25 -9.91
N THR A 27 -8.26 -27.53 -8.66
CA THR A 27 -8.90 -26.55 -7.78
C THR A 27 -8.10 -26.37 -6.50
N LEU A 28 -7.97 -25.14 -6.01
CA LEU A 28 -7.33 -24.89 -4.72
C LEU A 28 -8.18 -25.48 -3.60
N THR A 29 -7.53 -26.14 -2.65
CA THR A 29 -8.21 -26.62 -1.44
C THR A 29 -8.64 -25.44 -0.57
N PRO A 30 -9.64 -25.61 0.33
CA PRO A 30 -10.00 -24.57 1.29
C PRO A 30 -8.82 -24.06 2.11
N VAL A 31 -7.84 -24.93 2.42
CA VAL A 31 -6.62 -24.55 3.15
C VAL A 31 -5.75 -23.61 2.31
N ALA A 32 -5.52 -23.94 1.03
CA ALA A 32 -4.75 -23.07 0.16
C ALA A 32 -5.45 -21.74 -0.13
N VAL A 33 -6.77 -21.76 -0.33
CA VAL A 33 -7.57 -20.54 -0.47
C VAL A 33 -7.42 -19.65 0.77
N ASN A 34 -7.55 -20.23 1.97
CA ASN A 34 -7.38 -19.47 3.21
C ASN A 34 -5.95 -18.95 3.41
N ALA A 35 -4.93 -19.72 3.01
CA ALA A 35 -3.54 -19.27 3.08
C ALA A 35 -3.28 -18.08 2.16
N VAL A 36 -3.76 -18.14 0.91
CA VAL A 36 -3.66 -17.05 -0.07
C VAL A 36 -4.42 -15.82 0.41
N ARG A 37 -5.65 -15.97 0.91
CA ARG A 37 -6.43 -14.86 1.48
C ARG A 37 -5.70 -14.15 2.62
N ARG A 38 -5.09 -14.91 3.53
CA ARG A 38 -4.29 -14.35 4.63
C ARG A 38 -3.06 -13.61 4.13
N SER A 39 -2.34 -14.14 3.13
CA SER A 39 -1.18 -13.43 2.56
C SER A 39 -1.59 -12.12 1.86
N LEU A 40 -2.81 -12.06 1.33
CA LEU A 40 -3.37 -10.85 0.71
C LEU A 40 -3.91 -9.84 1.73
N GLY A 41 -3.93 -10.20 3.02
CA GLY A 41 -4.36 -9.35 4.12
C GLY A 41 -5.83 -9.49 4.53
N GLU A 42 -6.54 -10.50 4.02
CA GLU A 42 -7.86 -10.84 4.56
C GLU A 42 -7.75 -11.35 6.01
N ALA A 43 -8.76 -11.06 6.81
CA ALA A 43 -8.90 -11.53 8.18
C ALA A 43 -10.25 -12.20 8.38
N ALA A 44 -10.28 -13.29 9.13
CA ALA A 44 -11.52 -13.94 9.53
C ALA A 44 -12.15 -13.24 10.74
N PRO A 45 -13.48 -13.29 10.91
CA PRO A 45 -14.15 -12.70 12.07
C PRO A 45 -13.55 -13.20 13.39
N GLY A 46 -13.31 -12.28 14.34
CA GLY A 46 -12.66 -12.59 15.62
C GLY A 46 -11.13 -12.52 15.62
N GLU A 47 -10.49 -12.36 14.46
CA GLU A 47 -9.04 -12.18 14.37
C GLU A 47 -8.62 -10.73 14.68
N PRO A 48 -7.39 -10.50 15.16
CA PRO A 48 -6.91 -9.14 15.38
C PRO A 48 -6.82 -8.35 14.08
N ILE A 49 -7.16 -7.06 14.14
CA ILE A 49 -7.03 -6.09 13.05
C ILE A 49 -6.27 -4.88 13.56
N TYR A 50 -5.27 -4.45 12.83
CA TYR A 50 -4.55 -3.22 13.14
C TYR A 50 -5.25 -2.04 12.47
N GLN A 51 -5.65 -1.06 13.28
CA GLN A 51 -6.00 0.27 12.77
C GLN A 51 -4.72 1.10 12.74
N ILE A 52 -4.24 1.38 11.53
CA ILE A 52 -3.07 2.23 11.31
C ILE A 52 -3.50 3.57 10.73
N ARG A 53 -2.82 4.63 11.16
CA ARG A 53 -2.87 5.94 10.52
C ARG A 53 -1.55 6.16 9.77
N VAL A 54 -1.67 6.50 8.50
CA VAL A 54 -0.57 6.84 7.59
C VAL A 54 -0.68 8.32 7.31
N THR A 55 0.36 9.10 7.62
CA THR A 55 0.38 10.55 7.42
C THR A 55 1.57 10.91 6.55
N LEU A 56 1.34 11.63 5.45
CA LEU A 56 2.42 12.14 4.61
C LEU A 56 3.14 13.26 5.36
N GLN A 57 4.43 13.09 5.61
CA GLN A 57 5.26 14.09 6.28
C GLN A 57 5.31 15.37 5.46
N GLU A 58 5.47 16.51 6.14
CA GLU A 58 5.57 17.86 5.55
C GLU A 58 4.33 18.34 4.77
N SER A 59 3.32 17.49 4.57
CA SER A 59 2.03 17.91 4.02
C SER A 59 1.32 18.87 4.97
N ALA A 60 0.96 20.04 4.46
CA ALA A 60 0.28 21.08 5.21
C ALA A 60 -0.86 21.69 4.39
N ASP A 61 -1.95 22.02 5.09
CA ASP A 61 -3.10 22.74 4.55
C ASP A 61 -3.66 22.17 3.23
N PRO A 62 -4.17 20.92 3.20
CA PRO A 62 -4.42 20.06 4.35
C PRO A 62 -3.26 19.09 4.66
N VAL A 63 -3.26 18.56 5.88
CA VAL A 63 -2.51 17.34 6.18
C VAL A 63 -3.08 16.19 5.37
N ILE A 64 -2.24 15.48 4.63
CA ILE A 64 -2.61 14.32 3.82
C ILE A 64 -2.42 13.05 4.65
N TRP A 65 -3.49 12.28 4.83
CA TRP A 65 -3.43 11.06 5.64
C TRP A 65 -4.51 10.04 5.28
N ARG A 66 -4.26 8.78 5.60
CA ARG A 66 -5.17 7.63 5.42
C ARG A 66 -5.28 6.86 6.72
N ARG A 67 -6.47 6.32 7.02
CA ARG A 67 -6.66 5.33 8.09
C ARG A 67 -7.10 4.01 7.50
N LEU A 68 -6.34 2.98 7.80
CA LEU A 68 -6.47 1.66 7.22
C LEU A 68 -6.69 0.64 8.33
N LEU A 69 -7.52 -0.36 8.04
CA LEU A 69 -7.65 -1.58 8.80
C LEU A 69 -6.94 -2.69 8.04
N VAL A 70 -5.89 -3.25 8.64
CA VAL A 70 -5.05 -4.29 8.02
C VAL A 70 -4.89 -5.48 8.95
N SER A 71 -4.77 -6.68 8.37
CA SER A 71 -4.41 -7.86 9.15
C SER A 71 -2.97 -7.72 9.65
N PRO A 72 -2.68 -7.98 10.94
CA PRO A 72 -1.30 -7.97 11.42
C PRO A 72 -0.47 -9.10 10.81
N GLY A 73 -1.08 -10.13 10.23
CA GLY A 73 -0.37 -11.24 9.61
C GLY A 73 0.31 -10.90 8.27
N ILE A 74 0.13 -9.69 7.74
CA ILE A 74 0.77 -9.27 6.49
C ILE A 74 2.25 -8.96 6.68
N THR A 75 3.00 -9.09 5.59
CA THR A 75 4.40 -8.68 5.50
C THR A 75 4.52 -7.17 5.29
N MET A 76 5.72 -6.62 5.43
CA MET A 76 5.99 -5.22 5.11
C MET A 76 5.90 -4.95 3.60
N GLU A 77 6.26 -5.90 2.74
CA GLU A 77 5.98 -5.85 1.29
C GLU A 77 4.50 -5.64 1.02
N ARG A 78 3.65 -6.45 1.69
CA ARG A 78 2.21 -6.34 1.50
C ARG A 78 1.65 -5.02 2.07
N LEU A 79 2.26 -4.50 3.13
CA LEU A 79 1.92 -3.16 3.62
C LEU A 79 2.26 -2.10 2.56
N HIS A 80 3.40 -2.20 1.88
CA HIS A 80 3.75 -1.29 0.78
C HIS A 80 2.68 -1.28 -0.32
N ASP A 81 2.22 -2.43 -0.82
CA ASP A 81 1.14 -2.51 -1.83
C ASP A 81 -0.11 -1.72 -1.38
N ILE A 82 -0.48 -1.90 -0.10
CA ILE A 82 -1.65 -1.26 0.51
C ILE A 82 -1.46 0.25 0.58
N LEU A 83 -0.27 0.73 0.93
CA LEU A 83 0.05 2.14 1.05
C LEU A 83 0.01 2.82 -0.31
N VAL A 84 0.65 2.24 -1.32
CA VAL A 84 0.62 2.73 -2.70
C VAL A 84 -0.82 2.86 -3.19
N ALA A 85 -1.62 1.80 -3.03
CA ALA A 85 -3.03 1.80 -3.43
C ALA A 85 -3.88 2.83 -2.66
N ALA A 86 -3.63 3.01 -1.36
CA ALA A 86 -4.34 3.98 -0.52
C ALA A 86 -3.99 5.44 -0.86
N MET A 87 -2.78 5.68 -1.37
CA MET A 87 -2.34 6.98 -1.85
C MET A 87 -2.72 7.23 -3.32
N GLY A 88 -3.07 6.18 -4.08
CA GLY A 88 -3.44 6.29 -5.49
C GLY A 88 -2.23 6.35 -6.43
N TRP A 89 -1.10 5.84 -5.97
CA TRP A 89 0.16 5.72 -6.72
C TRP A 89 0.24 4.40 -7.50
N GLU A 90 1.27 4.25 -8.32
CA GLU A 90 1.34 3.22 -9.35
C GLU A 90 2.41 2.13 -9.12
N ASP A 91 3.08 2.14 -7.97
CA ASP A 91 4.16 1.19 -7.61
C ASP A 91 5.26 1.10 -8.68
N ARG A 92 5.84 2.25 -9.03
CA ARG A 92 6.89 2.33 -10.07
C ARG A 92 8.26 2.66 -9.52
N HIS A 93 8.35 2.93 -8.22
CA HIS A 93 9.54 3.47 -7.59
C HIS A 93 9.97 2.63 -6.40
N LEU A 94 11.24 2.77 -6.03
CA LEU A 94 11.80 2.12 -4.85
C LEU A 94 11.18 2.69 -3.58
N HIS A 95 11.08 1.84 -2.56
CA HIS A 95 10.62 2.22 -1.23
C HIS A 95 11.48 1.60 -0.13
N LEU A 96 11.36 2.17 1.07
CA LEU A 96 11.98 1.68 2.29
C LEU A 96 11.07 1.92 3.49
N PHE A 97 11.21 1.07 4.50
CA PHE A 97 10.71 1.33 5.84
C PHE A 97 11.87 1.53 6.80
N THR A 98 11.69 2.43 7.78
CA THR A 98 12.65 2.64 8.86
C THR A 98 11.99 2.39 10.20
N VAL A 99 12.57 1.47 10.98
CA VAL A 99 12.09 1.11 12.33
C VAL A 99 13.23 1.28 13.31
N SER A 100 13.18 2.31 14.15
CA SER A 100 14.23 2.60 15.13
C SER A 100 15.65 2.66 14.52
N GLY A 101 15.76 3.17 13.28
CA GLY A 101 17.02 3.28 12.53
C GLY A 101 17.45 2.03 11.76
N VAL A 102 16.65 0.95 11.81
CA VAL A 102 16.85 -0.26 10.98
C VAL A 102 16.03 -0.14 9.71
N LEU A 103 16.65 -0.44 8.57
CA LEU A 103 16.03 -0.37 7.24
C LEU A 103 15.42 -1.71 6.85
N TYR A 104 14.24 -1.65 6.24
CA TYR A 104 13.54 -2.79 5.65
C TYR A 104 13.11 -2.42 4.24
N GLY A 105 13.23 -3.36 3.31
CA GLY A 105 12.85 -3.17 1.91
C GLY A 105 13.23 -4.39 1.07
N GLU A 106 13.18 -4.24 -0.24
CA GLU A 106 13.65 -5.30 -1.14
C GLU A 106 15.17 -5.49 -0.99
N ALA A 107 15.58 -6.72 -0.64
CA ALA A 107 16.99 -7.03 -0.46
C ALA A 107 17.74 -6.94 -1.80
N SER A 108 18.55 -5.89 -1.97
CA SER A 108 19.37 -5.69 -3.16
C SER A 108 20.85 -5.90 -2.86
N PRO A 109 21.54 -6.83 -3.55
CA PRO A 109 22.99 -7.00 -3.43
C PRO A 109 23.81 -5.79 -3.89
N GLU A 110 23.19 -4.84 -4.60
CA GLU A 110 23.83 -3.65 -5.15
C GLU A 110 23.91 -2.51 -4.12
N TRP A 111 23.17 -2.62 -3.02
CA TRP A 111 23.11 -1.60 -2.00
C TRP A 111 24.17 -1.89 -0.93
N ASP A 112 25.01 -0.90 -0.63
CA ASP A 112 25.97 -0.97 0.48
C ASP A 112 25.30 -0.65 1.83
N LEU A 113 24.02 -1.01 1.97
CA LEU A 113 23.17 -0.75 3.13
C LEU A 113 22.70 -2.08 3.72
N ASP A 114 22.67 -2.17 5.04
CA ASP A 114 22.14 -3.33 5.76
C ASP A 114 20.60 -3.22 5.80
N VAL A 115 19.95 -3.78 4.77
CA VAL A 115 18.50 -3.77 4.58
C VAL A 115 17.93 -5.14 4.90
N LEU A 116 16.98 -5.20 5.84
CA LEU A 116 16.25 -6.42 6.16
C LEU A 116 15.15 -6.70 5.14
N ASP A 117 14.92 -7.97 4.86
CA ASP A 117 13.97 -8.45 3.84
C ASP A 117 12.52 -8.25 4.29
N GLU A 118 11.84 -7.27 3.69
CA GLU A 118 10.45 -6.93 4.00
C GLU A 118 9.45 -8.07 3.76
N LYS A 119 9.78 -9.03 2.88
CA LYS A 119 8.93 -10.18 2.58
C LYS A 119 8.90 -11.20 3.73
N LYS A 120 9.83 -11.06 4.67
CA LYS A 120 9.98 -11.95 5.84
C LYS A 120 9.63 -11.27 7.16
N THR A 121 9.36 -9.98 7.16
CA THR A 121 9.02 -9.21 8.36
C THR A 121 7.54 -8.91 8.39
N SER A 122 6.87 -9.33 9.48
CA SER A 122 5.44 -9.10 9.71
C SER A 122 5.18 -7.84 10.55
N LEU A 123 3.95 -7.32 10.51
CA LEU A 123 3.63 -6.09 11.25
C LEU A 123 3.84 -6.18 12.77
N PRO A 124 3.53 -7.28 13.48
CA PRO A 124 3.77 -7.40 14.92
C PRO A 124 5.24 -7.24 15.33
N GLU A 125 6.18 -7.51 14.43
CA GLU A 125 7.62 -7.36 14.70
C GLU A 125 8.02 -5.89 14.79
N VAL A 126 7.33 -4.99 14.08
CA VAL A 126 7.68 -3.58 13.93
C VAL A 126 6.64 -2.62 14.53
N LEU A 127 5.40 -3.07 14.65
CA LEU A 127 4.24 -2.36 15.22
C LEU A 127 3.59 -3.26 16.29
N ALA A 128 4.32 -3.50 17.38
CA ALA A 128 3.94 -4.48 18.40
C ALA A 128 2.75 -4.07 19.30
N GLN A 129 2.48 -2.77 19.42
CA GLN A 129 1.45 -2.23 20.33
C GLN A 129 0.91 -0.88 19.86
N ALA A 130 -0.28 -0.51 20.33
CA ALA A 130 -0.84 0.83 20.08
C ALA A 130 0.15 1.93 20.51
N GLY A 131 0.29 2.94 19.66
CA GLY A 131 1.28 4.02 19.77
C GLY A 131 2.66 3.69 19.18
N ALA A 132 2.92 2.45 18.76
CA ALA A 132 4.12 2.14 17.97
C ALA A 132 4.06 2.86 16.62
N ALA A 133 5.22 3.31 16.14
CA ALA A 133 5.34 4.05 14.91
C ALA A 133 6.56 3.59 14.10
N ILE A 134 6.41 3.62 12.78
CA ILE A 134 7.47 3.36 11.80
C ILE A 134 7.40 4.42 10.70
N GLU A 135 8.51 4.63 10.00
CA GLU A 135 8.55 5.50 8.82
C GLU A 135 8.51 4.65 7.55
N TYR A 136 7.84 5.17 6.52
CA TYR A 136 7.79 4.60 5.17
C TYR A 136 8.13 5.68 4.14
N GLU A 137 9.11 5.43 3.29
CA GLU A 137 9.50 6.29 2.19
C GLU A 137 9.18 5.61 0.87
N TYR A 138 8.43 6.30 0.02
CA TYR A 138 8.14 5.88 -1.36
C TYR A 138 8.76 6.87 -2.34
N ASP A 139 9.25 6.34 -3.45
CA ASP A 139 10.05 7.06 -4.43
C ASP A 139 11.25 7.75 -3.80
N LEU A 140 12.39 7.04 -3.74
CA LEU A 140 13.63 7.59 -3.20
C LEU A 140 14.20 8.78 -4.02
N GLY A 141 13.62 9.08 -5.20
CA GLY A 141 13.90 10.32 -5.94
C GLY A 141 13.16 11.52 -5.34
N ASP A 142 11.84 11.41 -5.21
CA ASP A 142 10.95 12.47 -4.71
C ASP A 142 10.85 12.52 -3.17
N SER A 143 11.25 11.45 -2.49
CA SER A 143 11.28 11.26 -1.03
C SER A 143 9.92 11.46 -0.35
N TRP A 144 8.91 10.70 -0.78
CA TRP A 144 7.59 10.72 -0.12
C TRP A 144 7.64 9.95 1.19
N ARG A 145 7.95 10.64 2.29
CA ARG A 145 8.03 10.06 3.63
C ARG A 145 6.71 10.10 4.37
N HIS A 146 6.40 9.02 5.08
CA HIS A 146 5.16 8.81 5.80
C HIS A 146 5.42 8.32 7.21
N ASP A 147 4.69 8.89 8.17
CA ASP A 147 4.57 8.33 9.50
C ASP A 147 3.42 7.33 9.53
N ILE A 148 3.72 6.09 9.93
CA ILE A 148 2.74 5.04 10.14
C ILE A 148 2.64 4.76 11.63
N VAL A 149 1.46 5.01 12.22
CA VAL A 149 1.20 4.80 13.64
C VAL A 149 0.13 3.73 13.80
N LEU A 150 0.39 2.73 14.64
CA LEU A 150 -0.64 1.80 15.11
C LEU A 150 -1.51 2.51 16.14
N GLU A 151 -2.73 2.92 15.76
CA GLU A 151 -3.64 3.62 16.66
C GLU A 151 -4.32 2.65 17.64
N GLU A 152 -4.83 1.52 17.12
CA GLU A 152 -5.62 0.57 17.90
C GLU A 152 -5.50 -0.85 17.33
N ILE A 153 -5.68 -1.86 18.20
CA ILE A 153 -5.81 -3.27 17.81
C ILE A 153 -7.29 -3.66 18.03
N LEU A 154 -8.00 -3.80 16.92
CA LEU A 154 -9.42 -4.14 16.86
C LEU A 154 -9.62 -5.64 16.63
N THR A 155 -10.88 -6.05 16.54
CA THR A 155 -11.30 -7.40 16.17
C THR A 155 -12.02 -7.37 14.82
N ALA A 156 -11.65 -8.27 13.91
CA ALA A 156 -12.28 -8.40 12.61
C ALA A 156 -13.78 -8.72 12.74
N GLU A 157 -14.60 -8.01 11.96
CA GLU A 157 -16.05 -8.12 12.00
C GLU A 157 -16.59 -9.07 10.93
N GLU A 158 -17.73 -9.71 11.22
CA GLU A 158 -18.44 -10.55 10.26
C GLU A 158 -18.92 -9.72 9.06
N GLY A 159 -18.68 -10.21 7.84
CA GLY A 159 -19.10 -9.55 6.61
C GLY A 159 -18.24 -8.35 6.17
N VAL A 160 -17.20 -7.99 6.92
CA VAL A 160 -16.23 -6.95 6.53
C VAL A 160 -15.06 -7.58 5.77
N ARG A 161 -14.61 -6.90 4.70
CA ARG A 161 -13.46 -7.30 3.88
C ARG A 161 -12.24 -6.46 4.24
N TYR A 162 -11.09 -7.11 4.39
CA TYR A 162 -9.80 -6.48 4.70
C TYR A 162 -8.79 -6.74 3.57
N PRO A 163 -7.80 -5.86 3.36
CA PRO A 163 -7.60 -4.57 4.02
C PRO A 163 -8.69 -3.55 3.66
N MET A 164 -8.91 -2.56 4.52
CA MET A 164 -9.97 -1.57 4.33
C MET A 164 -9.49 -0.16 4.64
N LEU A 165 -9.71 0.77 3.72
CA LEU A 165 -9.60 2.20 3.96
C LEU A 165 -10.89 2.69 4.63
N VAL A 166 -10.78 3.26 5.83
CA VAL A 166 -11.93 3.67 6.65
C VAL A 166 -12.07 5.18 6.79
N ASP A 167 -10.96 5.93 6.64
CA ASP A 167 -10.98 7.38 6.72
C ASP A 167 -9.76 7.99 6.03
N GLY A 168 -9.76 9.30 5.81
CA GLY A 168 -8.62 10.03 5.28
C GLY A 168 -8.96 11.48 4.91
N ALA A 169 -7.92 12.29 4.70
CA ALA A 169 -8.06 13.66 4.22
C ALA A 169 -6.91 14.05 3.29
N GLY A 170 -7.14 15.09 2.49
CA GLY A 170 -6.17 15.63 1.54
C GLY A 170 -6.04 14.78 0.27
N ALA A 171 -5.98 15.47 -0.87
CA ALA A 171 -5.60 14.85 -2.14
C ALA A 171 -4.15 14.39 -2.05
N CYS A 172 -3.82 13.21 -2.58
CA CYS A 172 -2.43 12.80 -2.67
C CYS A 172 -1.69 13.60 -3.76
N PRO A 173 -0.38 13.80 -3.61
CA PRO A 173 0.45 14.30 -4.69
C PRO A 173 0.39 13.37 -5.90
N PRO A 174 0.32 13.93 -7.13
CA PRO A 174 0.55 13.13 -8.34
C PRO A 174 1.94 12.45 -8.30
N GLU A 175 2.05 11.29 -8.93
CA GLU A 175 3.37 10.67 -9.19
C GLU A 175 4.28 11.66 -9.93
N ASP A 176 5.59 11.57 -9.68
CA ASP A 176 6.64 12.34 -10.36
C ASP A 176 6.48 13.88 -10.29
N VAL A 177 5.72 14.42 -9.33
CA VAL A 177 5.51 15.87 -9.21
C VAL A 177 6.74 16.60 -8.63
N GLY A 178 7.74 15.88 -8.12
CA GLY A 178 8.99 16.44 -7.61
C GLY A 178 9.00 16.62 -6.09
N GLY A 179 8.49 15.64 -5.36
CA GLY A 179 8.43 15.64 -3.89
C GLY A 179 7.53 16.75 -3.33
N ILE A 180 7.60 16.98 -2.02
CA ILE A 180 6.73 17.95 -1.32
C ILE A 180 6.84 19.36 -1.92
N GLY A 181 8.06 19.80 -2.28
CA GLY A 181 8.26 21.11 -2.90
C GLY A 181 7.58 21.22 -4.28
N GLY A 182 7.69 20.16 -5.09
CA GLY A 182 7.03 20.08 -6.39
C GLY A 182 5.50 20.05 -6.26
N TYR A 183 4.97 19.33 -5.28
CA TYR A 183 3.53 19.32 -5.00
C TYR A 183 2.99 20.68 -4.55
N GLU A 184 3.69 21.38 -3.67
CA GLU A 184 3.29 22.73 -3.25
C GLU A 184 3.34 23.72 -4.43
N TYR A 185 4.34 23.60 -5.30
CA TYR A 185 4.40 24.39 -6.53
C TYR A 185 3.25 24.05 -7.49
N PHE A 186 2.97 22.76 -7.70
CA PHE A 186 1.82 22.28 -8.48
C PHE A 186 0.52 22.91 -7.99
N ARG A 187 0.26 22.88 -6.68
CA ARG A 187 -0.93 23.49 -6.06
C ARG A 187 -1.00 24.99 -6.29
N LEU A 188 0.13 25.69 -6.17
CA LEU A 188 0.23 27.12 -6.41
C LEU A 188 -0.13 27.46 -7.86
N VAL A 189 0.45 26.73 -8.82
CA VAL A 189 0.21 26.95 -10.26
C VAL A 189 -1.25 26.67 -10.63
N LEU A 190 -1.84 25.59 -10.11
CA LEU A 190 -3.24 25.26 -10.38
C LEU A 190 -4.23 26.27 -9.77
N ALA A 191 -3.86 26.94 -8.67
CA ALA A 191 -4.71 27.93 -8.02
C ALA A 191 -4.74 29.29 -8.75
N ASP A 192 -3.77 29.56 -9.64
CA ASP A 192 -3.64 30.82 -10.36
C ASP A 192 -3.81 30.62 -11.88
N PRO A 193 -5.00 30.90 -12.44
CA PRO A 193 -5.24 30.82 -13.89
C PRO A 193 -4.44 31.81 -14.73
N GLU A 194 -3.83 32.84 -14.13
CA GLU A 194 -2.97 33.80 -14.83
C GLU A 194 -1.48 33.39 -14.79
N HIS A 195 -1.13 32.31 -14.09
CA HIS A 195 0.24 31.81 -14.04
C HIS A 195 0.68 31.31 -15.41
N ASP A 196 1.89 31.69 -15.85
CA ASP A 196 2.42 31.35 -17.18
C ASP A 196 2.45 29.82 -17.46
N GLU A 197 2.60 29.02 -16.40
CA GLU A 197 2.66 27.55 -16.47
C GLU A 197 1.30 26.86 -16.20
N HIS A 198 0.20 27.60 -15.96
CA HIS A 198 -1.08 27.03 -15.54
C HIS A 198 -1.61 25.94 -16.49
N ASP A 199 -1.74 26.29 -17.78
CA ASP A 199 -2.25 25.38 -18.82
C ASP A 199 -1.33 24.17 -19.06
N GLU A 200 -0.03 24.30 -18.75
CA GLU A 200 0.93 23.21 -18.84
C GLU A 200 0.69 22.19 -17.73
N TYR A 201 0.60 22.64 -16.49
CA TYR A 201 0.40 21.77 -15.33
C TYR A 201 -0.97 21.09 -15.31
N VAL A 202 -2.03 21.77 -15.74
CA VAL A 202 -3.35 21.15 -15.94
C VAL A 202 -3.25 19.96 -16.90
N ARG A 203 -2.57 20.15 -18.04
CA ARG A 203 -2.39 19.11 -19.05
C ARG A 203 -1.46 17.99 -18.56
N TRP A 204 -0.38 18.34 -17.88
CA TRP A 204 0.59 17.39 -17.33
C TRP A 204 -0.07 16.44 -16.33
N ALA A 205 -0.91 16.97 -15.43
CA ALA A 205 -1.68 16.17 -14.47
C ALA A 205 -2.87 15.41 -15.11
N GLY A 206 -3.06 15.53 -16.44
CA GLY A 206 -4.14 14.85 -17.15
C GLY A 206 -5.54 15.36 -16.80
N LEU A 207 -5.67 16.58 -16.28
CA LEU A 207 -6.95 17.20 -15.94
C LEU A 207 -7.54 17.90 -17.17
N GLU A 208 -8.88 17.94 -17.29
CA GLU A 208 -9.50 18.78 -18.32
C GLU A 208 -9.44 20.26 -17.92
N ASN A 209 -9.50 20.54 -16.62
CA ASN A 209 -9.30 21.87 -16.04
C ASN A 209 -8.85 21.80 -14.56
N ALA A 210 -8.28 22.89 -14.04
CA ALA A 210 -7.73 22.94 -12.68
C ALA A 210 -8.76 22.67 -11.55
N GLN A 211 -10.06 22.88 -11.79
CA GLN A 211 -11.10 22.68 -10.75
C GLN A 211 -11.36 21.20 -10.44
N GLU A 212 -10.87 20.29 -11.27
CA GLU A 212 -10.92 18.85 -10.98
C GLU A 212 -10.01 18.45 -9.82
N PHE A 213 -8.98 19.24 -9.56
CA PHE A 213 -8.08 19.05 -8.43
C PHE A 213 -8.47 19.99 -7.28
N ASP A 214 -8.91 19.39 -6.18
CA ASP A 214 -9.12 20.09 -4.91
C ASP A 214 -8.15 19.49 -3.88
N PRO A 215 -7.15 20.25 -3.40
CA PRO A 215 -6.16 19.73 -2.44
C PRO A 215 -6.80 19.28 -1.13
N ALA A 216 -7.93 19.86 -0.73
CA ALA A 216 -8.69 19.45 0.47
C ALA A 216 -9.45 18.13 0.28
N ARG A 217 -9.76 17.78 -0.97
CA ARG A 217 -10.64 16.65 -1.28
C ARG A 217 -9.86 15.36 -1.37
N PHE A 218 -10.12 14.46 -0.42
CA PHE A 218 -9.74 13.07 -0.58
C PHE A 218 -10.76 12.32 -1.46
N ALA A 219 -10.30 11.72 -2.55
CA ALA A 219 -11.09 10.81 -3.40
C ALA A 219 -11.31 9.42 -2.75
N PHE A 220 -11.90 9.40 -1.55
CA PHE A 220 -12.06 8.22 -0.68
C PHE A 220 -12.58 6.97 -1.41
N GLU A 221 -13.65 7.11 -2.18
CA GLU A 221 -14.27 5.98 -2.89
C GLU A 221 -13.39 5.40 -4.00
N ALA A 222 -12.56 6.22 -4.65
CA ALA A 222 -11.62 5.74 -5.66
C ALA A 222 -10.47 4.97 -4.99
N ALA A 223 -9.88 5.53 -3.93
CA ALA A 223 -8.82 4.88 -3.16
C ALA A 223 -9.29 3.56 -2.53
N ARG A 224 -10.52 3.52 -1.99
CA ARG A 224 -11.11 2.29 -1.44
C ARG A 224 -11.27 1.20 -2.51
N ARG A 225 -11.64 1.56 -3.75
CA ARG A 225 -11.74 0.60 -4.86
C ARG A 225 -10.36 0.09 -5.28
N ALA A 226 -9.37 0.97 -5.40
CA ALA A 226 -8.01 0.59 -5.75
C ALA A 226 -7.43 -0.40 -4.73
N LEU A 227 -7.62 -0.13 -3.44
CA LEU A 227 -7.21 -1.04 -2.37
C LEU A 227 -7.91 -2.40 -2.45
N ALA A 228 -9.21 -2.42 -2.75
CA ALA A 228 -9.96 -3.68 -2.90
C ALA A 228 -9.52 -4.52 -4.11
N SER A 229 -8.90 -3.91 -5.13
CA SER A 229 -8.31 -4.61 -6.29
C SER A 229 -6.84 -4.98 -6.13
N ALA A 230 -6.16 -4.42 -5.12
CA ALA A 230 -4.80 -4.84 -4.76
C ALA A 230 -4.80 -6.19 -4.01
N GLY A 231 -5.98 -6.68 -3.60
CA GLY A 231 -6.25 -7.97 -2.95
C GLY A 231 -6.41 -9.15 -3.88
#